data_AF-A0A6N7IYE2-F1
#
_entry.id   AF-A0A6N7IYE2-F1
#
_cell.length_a   1.000
_cell.length_b   1.000
_cell.length_c   1.000
_cell.angle_alpha   90.00
_cell.angle_beta   90.00
_cell.angle_gamma   90.00
#
_symmetry.space_group_name_H-M   'P 1'
#
loop_
_entity.id
_entity.type
_entity.pdbx_description
1 polymer ?
#
loop_
_entity_poly.entity_id
_entity_poly.type
_entity_poly.pdbx_seq_one_letter_code
_entity_poly.pdbx_strand_id
1 'polypeptide(L)'
;FITILSESPDLLRGIDSKKIAAQQKAAGSALHTYRQYVQSDKVAWTVVGAASKEWAKKIFPDHTDEEAVTLLWDQIFKVARADQADPVEAWKKHDASLNEKVKILNERHYHKLHYEAPGTDLTIELPEQHI
;
A
#
# COMPACT_ATOMS: atom_id res chain seq x y z
N PHE A 1 9.30 12.21 -4.92
CA PHE A 1 9.32 11.83 -3.49
C PHE A 1 9.38 10.33 -3.36
N ILE A 2 10.25 9.82 -2.50
CA ILE A 2 10.32 8.38 -2.21
C ILE A 2 10.09 8.23 -0.71
N THR A 3 9.05 7.49 -0.34
CA THR A 3 8.77 7.13 1.06
C THR A 3 9.17 5.67 1.27
N ILE A 4 10.10 5.43 2.20
CA ILE A 4 10.55 4.09 2.56
C ILE A 4 9.90 3.72 3.90
N LEU A 5 8.99 2.76 3.88
CA LEU A 5 8.29 2.26 5.06
C LEU A 5 9.07 1.08 5.65
N SER A 6 9.42 1.19 6.92
CA SER A 6 10.15 0.16 7.67
C SER A 6 9.71 0.09 9.13
N GLU A 7 8.65 0.81 9.49
CA GLU A 7 8.17 0.92 10.87
C GLU A 7 7.52 -0.39 11.34
N SER A 8 7.65 -0.69 12.63
CA SER A 8 6.92 -1.80 13.23
C SER A 8 5.41 -1.54 13.16
N PRO A 9 4.58 -2.53 12.78
CA PRO A 9 3.12 -2.42 12.91
C PRO A 9 2.65 -2.11 14.33
N ASP A 10 3.48 -2.45 15.34
CA ASP A 10 3.19 -2.24 16.75
C ASP A 10 3.90 -1.00 17.33
N LEU A 11 4.48 -0.13 16.50
CA LEU A 11 5.30 1.02 16.94
C LEU A 11 4.61 1.89 17.99
N LEU A 12 3.29 2.04 17.89
CA LEU A 12 2.49 2.88 18.80
C LEU A 12 1.74 2.08 19.86
N ARG A 13 2.05 0.79 20.06
CA ARG A 13 1.39 -0.03 21.08
C ARG A 13 1.59 0.58 22.47
N GLY A 14 0.49 0.73 23.22
CA GLY A 14 0.50 1.29 24.57
C GLY A 14 0.52 2.82 24.63
N ILE A 15 0.59 3.50 23.48
CA ILE A 15 0.46 4.96 23.42
C ILE A 15 -1.02 5.35 23.54
N ASP A 16 -1.30 6.39 24.32
CA ASP A 16 -2.64 6.95 24.44
C ASP A 16 -3.19 7.34 23.06
N SER A 17 -4.30 6.71 22.68
CA SER A 17 -5.03 6.96 21.44
C SER A 17 -5.33 8.44 21.19
N LYS A 18 -5.53 9.26 22.24
CA LYS A 18 -5.78 10.70 22.10
C LYS A 18 -4.56 11.43 21.54
N LYS A 19 -3.35 11.01 21.92
CA LYS A 19 -2.10 11.58 21.38
C LYS A 19 -1.91 11.21 19.91
N ILE A 20 -2.20 9.96 19.57
CA ILE A 20 -2.15 9.48 18.17
C ILE A 20 -3.13 10.27 17.32
N ALA A 21 -4.38 10.41 17.76
CA ALA A 21 -5.40 11.18 17.04
C ALA A 21 -5.02 12.67 16.90
N ALA A 22 -4.46 13.28 17.95
CA ALA A 22 -4.01 14.67 17.90
C ALA A 22 -2.85 14.86 16.89
N GLN A 23 -1.87 13.97 16.88
CA GLN A 23 -0.75 14.00 15.93
C GLN A 23 -1.26 13.82 14.49
N GLN A 24 -2.13 12.84 14.24
CA GLN A 24 -2.67 12.57 12.91
C GLN A 24 -3.49 13.75 12.39
N LYS A 25 -4.31 14.39 13.24
CA LYS A 25 -5.08 15.58 12.86
C LYS A 25 -4.16 16.77 12.52
N ALA A 26 -3.14 17.00 13.34
CA ALA A 26 -2.18 18.09 13.12
C ALA A 26 -1.40 17.87 11.81
N ALA A 27 -0.83 16.68 11.59
CA ALA A 27 -0.13 16.33 10.35
C ALA A 27 -1.08 16.32 9.13
N GLY A 28 -2.33 15.89 9.33
CA GLY A 28 -3.44 15.91 8.37
C GLY A 28 -3.75 17.33 7.86
N SER A 29 -3.65 18.32 8.73
CA SER A 29 -3.87 19.72 8.37
C SER A 29 -2.61 20.34 7.77
N ALA A 30 -1.47 20.19 8.43
CA ALA A 30 -0.22 20.85 8.03
C ALA A 30 0.34 20.36 6.68
N LEU A 31 0.16 19.08 6.36
CA LEU A 31 0.68 18.47 5.12
C LEU A 31 -0.37 18.39 4.00
N HIS A 32 -1.45 19.17 4.07
CA HIS A 32 -2.54 19.12 3.10
C HIS A 32 -2.06 19.38 1.67
N THR A 33 -1.30 20.47 1.43
CA THR A 33 -0.78 20.82 0.10
C THR A 33 0.15 19.75 -0.46
N TYR A 34 1.01 19.18 0.37
CA TYR A 34 1.88 18.07 -0.03
C TYR A 34 1.06 16.87 -0.51
N ARG A 35 0.04 16.46 0.26
CA ARG A 35 -0.86 15.36 -0.14
C ARG A 35 -1.62 15.67 -1.42
N GLN A 36 -2.11 16.90 -1.60
CA GLN A 36 -2.77 17.29 -2.85
C GLN A 36 -1.85 17.12 -4.05
N TYR A 37 -0.58 17.51 -3.96
CA TYR A 37 0.37 17.38 -5.07
C TYR A 37 0.67 15.92 -5.40
N VAL A 38 0.80 15.08 -4.37
CA VAL A 38 0.97 13.63 -4.52
C VAL A 38 -0.27 12.99 -5.14
N GLN A 39 -1.46 13.24 -4.60
CA GLN A 39 -2.73 12.62 -5.05
C GLN A 39 -3.16 13.06 -6.46
N SER A 40 -2.70 14.23 -6.93
CA SER A 40 -2.98 14.72 -8.28
C SER A 40 -1.80 14.52 -9.24
N ASP A 41 -0.85 13.64 -8.90
CA ASP A 41 0.34 13.31 -9.70
C ASP A 41 1.14 14.51 -10.22
N LYS A 42 1.12 15.64 -9.49
CA LYS A 42 1.88 16.87 -9.85
C LYS A 42 3.38 16.69 -9.67
N VAL A 43 3.80 15.64 -8.98
CA VAL A 43 5.18 15.31 -8.68
C VAL A 43 5.34 13.80 -8.83
N ALA A 44 6.48 13.32 -9.30
CA ALA A 44 6.76 11.88 -9.26
C ALA A 44 6.88 11.42 -7.81
N TRP A 45 6.16 10.36 -7.44
CA TRP A 45 6.17 9.81 -6.08
C TRP A 45 6.10 8.29 -6.09
N THR A 46 6.63 7.65 -5.03
CA THR A 46 6.49 6.21 -4.81
C THR A 46 6.64 5.87 -3.34
N VAL A 47 6.04 4.75 -2.94
CA VAL A 47 6.13 4.16 -1.60
C VAL A 47 6.74 2.78 -1.73
N VAL A 48 7.80 2.50 -0.97
CA VAL A 48 8.51 1.22 -0.98
C VAL A 48 8.70 0.71 0.44
N GLY A 49 8.77 -0.62 0.60
CA GLY A 49 9.04 -1.26 1.89
C GLY A 49 10.54 -1.56 2.07
N ALA A 50 11.03 -1.48 3.30
CA ALA A 50 12.35 -1.98 3.69
C ALA A 50 12.23 -2.81 4.97
N ALA A 51 12.84 -3.99 4.99
CA ALA A 51 12.71 -4.90 6.13
C ALA A 51 13.44 -4.35 7.36
N SER A 52 12.69 -4.03 8.42
CA SER A 52 13.23 -3.85 9.77
C SER A 52 13.05 -5.12 10.59
N LYS A 53 13.87 -5.26 11.63
CA LYS A 53 13.78 -6.38 12.57
C LYS A 53 12.40 -6.47 13.23
N GLU A 54 11.88 -5.35 13.72
CA GLU A 54 10.62 -5.32 14.46
C GLU A 54 9.42 -5.63 13.55
N TRP A 55 9.44 -5.17 12.29
CA TRP A 55 8.43 -5.54 11.31
C TRP A 55 8.55 -7.00 10.89
N ALA A 56 9.77 -7.46 10.60
CA ALA A 56 10.04 -8.84 10.22
C ALA A 56 9.60 -9.84 11.30
N LYS A 57 9.93 -9.58 12.57
CA LYS A 57 9.52 -10.42 13.71
C LYS A 57 8.02 -10.44 13.94
N LYS A 58 7.28 -9.45 13.45
CA LYS A 58 5.81 -9.46 13.49
C LYS A 58 5.22 -10.43 12.47
N ILE A 59 5.86 -10.57 11.32
CA ILE A 59 5.43 -11.48 10.24
C ILE A 59 5.95 -12.91 10.48
N PHE A 60 7.19 -13.04 10.94
CA PHE A 60 7.89 -14.31 11.15
C PHE A 60 8.28 -14.48 12.63
N PRO A 61 7.32 -14.68 13.54
CA PRO A 61 7.56 -14.69 14.99
C PRO A 61 8.45 -15.85 15.46
N ASP A 62 8.45 -16.98 14.74
CA ASP A 62 9.14 -18.20 15.15
C ASP A 62 10.59 -18.32 14.65
N HIS A 63 11.07 -17.33 13.87
CA HIS A 63 12.43 -17.31 13.32
C HIS A 63 13.38 -16.46 14.16
N THR A 64 14.70 -16.62 14.01
CA THR A 64 15.65 -15.66 14.57
C THR A 64 15.45 -14.27 13.94
N ASP A 65 16.00 -13.22 14.55
CA ASP A 65 15.84 -11.86 14.04
C ASP A 65 16.45 -11.72 12.63
N GLU A 66 17.62 -12.31 12.42
CA GLU A 66 18.33 -12.30 11.15
C GLU A 66 17.58 -13.07 10.06
N GLU A 67 17.06 -14.27 10.39
CA GLU A 67 16.24 -15.07 9.49
C GLU A 67 14.94 -14.35 9.11
N ALA A 68 14.25 -13.76 10.10
CA ALA A 68 13.01 -13.03 9.85
C ALA A 68 13.24 -11.84 8.90
N VAL A 69 14.29 -11.05 9.12
CA VAL A 69 14.64 -9.92 8.24
C VAL A 69 14.95 -10.39 6.82
N THR A 70 15.69 -11.50 6.69
CA THR A 70 16.01 -12.10 5.39
C THR A 70 14.74 -12.55 4.67
N LEU A 71 13.83 -13.26 5.36
CA LEU A 71 12.55 -13.69 4.80
C LEU A 71 11.69 -12.50 4.37
N LEU A 72 11.69 -11.40 5.13
CA LEU A 72 10.94 -10.21 4.75
C LEU A 72 11.55 -9.52 3.51
N TRP A 73 12.88 -9.44 3.41
CA TRP A 73 13.54 -8.95 2.19
C TRP A 73 13.20 -9.81 0.98
N ASP A 74 13.20 -11.13 1.12
CA ASP A 74 12.80 -12.04 0.04
C ASP A 74 11.37 -11.75 -0.43
N GLN A 75 10.43 -11.50 0.48
CA GLN A 75 9.07 -11.13 0.10
C GLN A 75 9.02 -9.75 -0.58
N ILE A 76 9.73 -8.75 -0.05
CA ILE A 76 9.79 -7.42 -0.65
C ILE A 76 10.32 -7.50 -2.08
N PHE A 77 11.42 -8.23 -2.32
CA PHE A 77 11.99 -8.37 -3.65
C PHE A 77 11.07 -9.13 -4.60
N LYS A 78 10.42 -10.21 -4.14
CA LYS A 78 9.43 -10.95 -4.96
C LYS A 78 8.25 -10.08 -5.37
N VAL A 79 7.63 -9.38 -4.43
CA VAL A 79 6.46 -8.53 -4.70
C VAL A 79 6.84 -7.34 -5.58
N ALA A 80 8.03 -6.77 -5.37
CA ALA A 80 8.59 -5.71 -6.21
C ALA A 80 9.19 -6.22 -7.53
N ARG A 81 9.16 -7.55 -7.79
CA ARG A 81 9.75 -8.22 -8.96
C ARG A 81 11.24 -7.98 -9.14
N ALA A 82 11.93 -7.54 -8.09
CA ALA A 82 13.36 -7.26 -8.09
C ALA A 82 14.21 -8.54 -8.09
N ASP A 83 13.58 -9.70 -7.85
CA ASP A 83 14.19 -11.03 -7.92
C ASP A 83 14.21 -11.61 -9.35
N GLN A 84 13.60 -10.93 -10.33
CA GLN A 84 13.53 -11.39 -11.72
C GLN A 84 14.77 -10.99 -12.52
N ALA A 85 15.08 -11.75 -13.58
CA ALA A 85 16.23 -11.46 -14.46
C ALA A 85 16.12 -10.10 -15.17
N ASP A 86 14.90 -9.70 -15.55
CA ASP A 86 14.58 -8.37 -16.06
C ASP A 86 13.37 -7.80 -15.30
N PRO A 87 13.61 -7.11 -14.17
CA PRO A 87 12.53 -6.53 -13.37
C PRO A 87 11.71 -5.50 -14.14
N VAL A 88 12.31 -4.77 -15.08
CA VAL A 88 11.63 -3.72 -15.85
C VAL A 88 10.60 -4.34 -16.79
N GLU A 89 10.98 -5.39 -17.52
CA GLU A 89 10.03 -6.12 -18.37
C GLU A 89 8.97 -6.85 -17.55
N ALA A 90 9.32 -7.38 -16.38
CA ALA A 90 8.34 -7.97 -15.47
C ALA A 90 7.28 -6.94 -15.01
N TRP A 91 7.71 -5.70 -14.71
CA TRP A 91 6.80 -4.60 -14.38
C TRP A 91 5.94 -4.18 -15.57
N LYS A 92 6.50 -4.02 -16.78
CA LYS A 92 5.71 -3.68 -17.97
C LYS A 92 4.62 -4.71 -18.26
N LYS A 93 4.92 -6.01 -18.12
CA LYS A 93 3.92 -7.08 -18.29
C LYS A 93 2.84 -7.04 -17.21
N HIS A 94 3.22 -6.75 -15.96
CA HIS A 94 2.24 -6.60 -14.88
C HIS A 94 1.33 -5.39 -15.10
N ASP A 95 1.90 -4.24 -15.46
CA ASP A 95 1.15 -3.03 -15.75
C ASP A 95 0.18 -3.24 -16.92
N ALA A 96 0.60 -3.93 -17.98
CA ALA A 96 -0.27 -4.27 -19.09
C ALA A 96 -1.48 -5.13 -18.66
N SER A 97 -1.29 -6.11 -17.75
CA SER A 97 -2.39 -6.96 -17.30
C SER A 97 -3.38 -6.23 -16.39
N LEU A 98 -2.92 -5.23 -15.62
CA LEU A 98 -3.78 -4.35 -14.83
C LEU A 98 -4.56 -3.39 -15.75
N ASN A 99 -3.90 -2.78 -16.74
CA ASN A 99 -4.56 -1.89 -17.70
C ASN A 99 -5.67 -2.58 -18.50
N GLU A 100 -5.52 -3.86 -18.81
CA GLU A 100 -6.60 -4.65 -19.42
C GLU A 100 -7.86 -4.68 -18.53
N LYS A 101 -7.69 -4.85 -17.21
CA LYS A 101 -8.82 -4.87 -16.27
C LYS A 101 -9.42 -3.48 -16.07
N VAL A 102 -8.59 -2.44 -16.01
CA VAL A 102 -9.04 -1.04 -15.99
C VAL A 102 -9.94 -0.75 -17.20
N LYS A 103 -9.52 -1.17 -18.41
CA LYS A 103 -10.32 -1.00 -19.63
C LYS A 103 -11.69 -1.67 -19.50
N ILE A 104 -11.73 -2.93 -19.05
CA ILE A 104 -12.99 -3.66 -18.86
C ILE A 104 -13.91 -2.94 -17.88
N LEU A 105 -13.38 -2.46 -16.76
CA LEU A 105 -14.16 -1.77 -15.73
C LEU A 105 -14.69 -0.42 -16.22
N ASN A 106 -13.85 0.36 -16.90
CA ASN A 106 -14.22 1.67 -17.46
C ASN A 106 -15.27 1.53 -18.57
N GLU A 107 -15.16 0.54 -19.45
CA GLU A 107 -16.17 0.27 -20.49
C GLU A 107 -17.53 -0.13 -19.91
N ARG A 108 -17.54 -0.82 -18.76
CA ARG A 108 -18.78 -1.24 -18.09
C ARG A 108 -19.47 -0.09 -17.37
N HIS A 109 -18.72 0.93 -16.93
CA HIS A 109 -19.20 2.10 -16.20
C HIS A 109 -20.23 1.75 -15.12
N TYR A 110 -19.85 0.84 -14.21
CA TYR A 110 -20.76 0.36 -13.18
C TYR A 110 -21.26 1.51 -12.31
N HIS A 111 -22.56 1.52 -12.02
CA HIS A 111 -23.13 2.47 -11.06
C HIS A 111 -22.76 2.10 -9.61
N LYS A 112 -22.68 0.81 -9.30
CA LYS A 112 -22.38 0.32 -7.95
C LYS A 112 -21.72 -1.05 -7.98
N LEU A 113 -20.98 -1.36 -6.92
CA LEU A 113 -20.40 -2.67 -6.64
C LEU A 113 -21.04 -3.24 -5.38
N HIS A 114 -21.47 -4.50 -5.43
CA HIS A 114 -22.02 -5.23 -4.30
C HIS A 114 -21.06 -6.34 -3.90
N TYR A 115 -20.54 -6.25 -2.68
CA TYR A 115 -19.57 -7.17 -2.11
C TYR A 115 -20.26 -8.08 -1.11
N GLU A 116 -20.14 -9.39 -1.32
CA GLU A 116 -20.72 -10.42 -0.46
C GLU A 116 -19.63 -11.41 -0.01
N ALA A 117 -19.53 -11.62 1.30
CA ALA A 117 -18.64 -12.58 1.95
C ALA A 117 -19.16 -12.89 3.37
N PRO A 118 -18.62 -13.91 4.08
CA PRO A 118 -18.98 -14.12 5.48
C PRO A 118 -18.72 -12.86 6.32
N GLY A 119 -19.79 -12.26 6.86
CA GLY A 119 -19.74 -11.03 7.66
C GLY A 119 -19.73 -9.72 6.85
N THR A 120 -19.83 -9.79 5.52
CA THR A 120 -19.87 -8.62 4.64
C THR A 120 -21.03 -8.72 3.66
N ASP A 121 -21.94 -7.75 3.73
CA ASP A 121 -22.93 -7.45 2.71
C ASP A 121 -22.90 -5.93 2.52
N LEU A 122 -22.17 -5.48 1.49
CA LEU A 122 -21.84 -4.07 1.32
C LEU A 122 -22.05 -3.65 -0.13
N THR A 123 -22.88 -2.63 -0.33
CA THR A 123 -23.03 -1.96 -1.62
C THR A 123 -22.35 -0.59 -1.58
N ILE A 124 -21.51 -0.31 -2.57
CA ILE A 124 -20.84 0.98 -2.77
C ILE A 124 -21.21 1.52 -4.14
N GLU A 125 -21.79 2.72 -4.18
CA GLU A 125 -22.03 3.46 -5.41
C GLU A 125 -20.74 4.16 -5.89
N LEU A 126 -20.53 4.18 -7.20
CA LEU A 126 -19.38 4.83 -7.83
C LEU A 126 -19.77 6.25 -8.29
N PRO A 127 -18.87 7.24 -8.17
CA PRO A 127 -19.11 8.59 -8.70
C PRO A 127 -19.46 8.56 -10.19
N GLU A 128 -20.30 9.49 -10.67
CA GLU A 128 -20.72 9.53 -12.08
C GLU A 128 -19.55 9.68 -13.08
N GLN A 129 -18.41 10.22 -12.64
CA GLN A 129 -17.22 10.50 -13.46
C GLN A 129 -15.99 9.73 -12.96
N HIS A 130 -16.15 8.50 -12.46
CA HIS A 130 -15.05 7.71 -11.87
C HIS A 130 -14.05 7.13 -12.90
N ILE A 131 -14.26 7.37 -14.19
CA ILE A 131 -13.40 6.93 -15.30
C ILE A 131 -12.24 7.89 -15.50
#